data_AF-A0A1P8VUT6-F1
#
_entry.id   AF-A0A1P8VUT6-F1
#
_cell.length_a   1.000
_cell.length_b   1.000
_cell.length_c   1.000
_cell.angle_alpha   90.00
_cell.angle_beta   90.00
_cell.angle_gamma   90.00
#
_symmetry.space_group_name_H-M   'P 1'
#
loop_
_entity.id
_entity.type
_entity.pdbx_description
1 polymer ?
#
loop_
_entity_poly.entity_id
_entity_poly.type
_entity_poly.pdbx_seq_one_letter_code
_entity_poly.pdbx_strand_id
1 'polypeptide(L)'
;AYCLLNFGDSITTDHISPAGSIHNDSPAAKYLMERGVDRRDFNSYGSRRGNHEIMARGTFANIRLVNKLLNGEVGPKTIHIPTGEKLSVFDAAMRYKYEGHDTVILAGAEYGSGSSRD
;
A
#
# COMPACT_ATOMS: atom_id res chain seq x y z
N ALA A 1 19.61 -0.41 2.53
CA ALA A 1 18.15 -0.56 2.41
C ALA A 1 17.44 0.24 3.50
N TYR A 2 16.30 0.86 3.19
CA TYR A 2 15.44 1.58 4.14
C TYR A 2 14.25 0.73 4.56
N CYS A 3 13.79 0.94 5.80
CA CYS A 3 12.55 0.35 6.29
C CYS A 3 11.36 1.08 5.65
N LEU A 4 10.66 0.44 4.72
CA LEU A 4 9.47 1.01 4.08
C LEU A 4 8.27 0.97 5.02
N LEU A 5 8.13 -0.12 5.78
CA LEU A 5 7.03 -0.38 6.69
C LEU A 5 7.55 -1.11 7.93
N ASN A 6 7.04 -0.72 9.10
CA ASN A 6 7.35 -1.38 10.36
C ASN A 6 6.04 -1.80 11.04
N PHE A 7 5.81 -3.10 11.13
CA PHE A 7 4.56 -3.67 11.62
C PHE A 7 4.67 -4.29 13.02
N GLY A 8 3.50 -4.51 13.62
CA GLY A 8 3.32 -5.44 14.72
C GLY A 8 3.10 -6.87 14.22
N ASP A 9 2.44 -7.65 15.05
CA ASP A 9 2.05 -9.02 14.75
C ASP A 9 0.77 -9.07 13.90
N SER A 10 0.47 -10.24 13.35
CA SER A 10 -0.79 -10.61 12.69
C SER A 10 -1.20 -9.69 11.53
N ILE A 11 -0.22 -9.25 10.73
CA ILE A 11 -0.48 -8.60 9.44
C ILE A 11 -0.98 -9.64 8.45
N THR A 12 -2.26 -9.59 8.13
CA THR A 12 -2.89 -10.54 7.20
C THR A 12 -2.61 -10.22 5.73
N THR A 13 -2.83 -11.19 4.85
CA THR A 13 -2.78 -11.00 3.39
C THR A 13 -3.74 -9.91 2.89
N ASP A 14 -4.85 -9.64 3.58
CA ASP A 14 -5.77 -8.55 3.22
C ASP A 14 -5.21 -7.15 3.55
N HIS A 15 -4.30 -7.04 4.53
CA HIS A 15 -3.54 -5.81 4.76
C HIS A 15 -2.50 -5.59 3.66
N ILE A 16 -1.88 -6.68 3.18
CA ILE A 16 -0.82 -6.66 2.16
C ILE A 16 -1.42 -6.39 0.78
N SER A 17 -2.45 -7.16 0.39
CA SER A 17 -3.11 -7.15 -0.92
C SER A 17 -4.63 -7.10 -0.71
N PRO A 18 -5.20 -5.89 -0.46
CA PRO A 18 -6.63 -5.75 -0.22
C PRO A 18 -7.43 -6.09 -1.48
N ALA A 19 -8.54 -6.81 -1.33
CA ALA A 19 -9.41 -7.16 -2.46
C ALA A 19 -10.63 -6.24 -2.62
N GLY A 20 -10.89 -5.37 -1.65
CA GLY A 20 -12.08 -4.52 -1.56
C GLY A 20 -12.08 -3.31 -2.52
N SER A 21 -13.03 -2.41 -2.31
CA SER A 21 -13.19 -1.20 -3.13
C SER A 21 -11.96 -0.30 -3.13
N ILE A 22 -11.66 0.29 -4.28
CA ILE A 22 -10.55 1.26 -4.41
C ILE A 22 -10.97 2.60 -3.80
N HIS A 23 -10.24 3.06 -2.79
CA HIS A 23 -10.53 4.33 -2.12
C HIS A 23 -10.23 5.53 -3.03
N ASN A 24 -11.07 6.56 -3.01
CA ASN A 24 -11.00 7.71 -3.94
C ASN A 24 -9.67 8.48 -3.87
N ASP A 25 -9.06 8.54 -2.70
CA ASP A 25 -7.80 9.27 -2.50
C ASP A 25 -6.55 8.37 -2.63
N SER A 26 -6.73 7.12 -3.05
CA SER A 26 -5.62 6.17 -3.20
C SER A 26 -4.78 6.43 -4.46
N PRO A 27 -3.51 5.99 -4.49
CA PRO A 27 -2.70 6.01 -5.71
C PRO A 27 -3.36 5.29 -6.88
N ALA A 28 -4.07 4.18 -6.63
CA ALA A 28 -4.81 3.44 -7.66
C ALA A 28 -5.96 4.26 -8.25
N ALA A 29 -6.70 5.01 -7.41
CA ALA A 29 -7.74 5.91 -7.89
C ALA A 29 -7.17 7.04 -8.76
N LYS A 30 -6.06 7.67 -8.34
CA LYS A 30 -5.38 8.70 -9.15
C LYS A 30 -5.00 8.15 -10.53
N TYR A 31 -4.39 6.96 -10.56
CA TYR A 31 -3.99 6.27 -11.78
C TYR A 31 -5.17 5.97 -12.73
N LEU A 32 -6.32 5.58 -12.18
CA LEU A 32 -7.55 5.32 -12.93
C LEU A 32 -8.15 6.61 -13.50
N MET A 33 -8.22 7.68 -12.69
CA MET A 33 -8.74 8.98 -13.12
C MET A 33 -7.90 9.59 -14.24
N GLU A 34 -6.56 9.49 -14.15
CA GLU A 34 -5.64 9.93 -15.21
C GLU A 34 -5.87 9.21 -16.55
N ARG A 35 -6.53 8.05 -16.53
CA ARG A 35 -6.89 7.24 -17.71
C ARG A 35 -8.36 7.38 -18.11
N GLY A 36 -9.06 8.37 -17.56
CA GLY A 36 -10.45 8.65 -17.89
C GLY A 36 -11.46 7.64 -17.34
N VAL A 37 -11.09 6.88 -16.31
CA VAL A 37 -12.03 5.98 -15.63
C VAL A 37 -12.82 6.77 -14.59
N ASP A 38 -14.15 6.77 -14.72
CA ASP A 38 -15.04 7.40 -13.76
C ASP A 38 -14.99 6.70 -12.39
N ARG A 39 -15.20 7.45 -11.31
CA ARG A 39 -15.18 6.92 -9.93
C ARG A 39 -16.12 5.74 -9.71
N ARG A 40 -17.32 5.78 -10.33
CA ARG A 40 -18.30 4.69 -10.26
C ARG A 40 -17.78 3.38 -10.87
N ASP A 41 -16.80 3.49 -11.77
CA ASP A 41 -16.24 2.39 -12.55
C ASP A 41 -14.88 1.91 -11.99
N PHE A 42 -14.43 2.43 -10.84
CA PHE A 42 -13.19 1.95 -10.20
C PHE A 42 -13.24 0.46 -9.88
N ASN A 43 -14.42 -0.02 -9.44
CA ASN A 43 -14.64 -1.38 -8.99
C ASN A 43 -13.71 -1.74 -7.80
N SER A 44 -13.43 -3.02 -7.57
CA SER A 44 -12.57 -3.49 -6.48
C SER A 44 -11.15 -3.82 -6.94
N TYR A 45 -10.19 -3.84 -6.03
CA TYR A 45 -8.84 -4.33 -6.33
C TYR A 45 -8.87 -5.77 -6.87
N GLY A 46 -9.73 -6.64 -6.31
CA GLY A 46 -9.89 -8.01 -6.82
C GLY A 46 -10.34 -8.07 -8.29
N SER A 47 -11.18 -7.14 -8.73
CA SER A 47 -11.61 -7.06 -10.15
C SER A 47 -10.49 -6.57 -11.09
N ARG A 48 -9.45 -5.96 -10.54
CA ARG A 48 -8.33 -5.34 -11.28
C ARG A 48 -7.03 -6.17 -11.23
N ARG A 49 -7.08 -7.40 -10.71
CA ARG A 49 -5.90 -8.29 -10.55
C ARG A 49 -5.09 -8.56 -11.83
N GLY A 50 -5.70 -8.46 -13.00
CA GLY A 50 -5.00 -8.56 -14.29
C GLY A 50 -4.15 -7.34 -14.66
N ASN A 51 -4.18 -6.27 -13.87
CA ASN A 51 -3.47 -5.03 -14.12
C ASN A 51 -2.45 -4.74 -13.02
N HIS A 52 -1.19 -5.05 -13.28
CA HIS A 52 -0.10 -4.90 -12.31
C HIS A 52 0.08 -3.45 -11.83
N GLU A 53 -0.20 -2.44 -12.66
CA GLU A 53 -0.10 -1.03 -12.27
C GLU A 53 -1.10 -0.66 -11.18
N ILE A 54 -2.31 -1.24 -11.23
CA ILE A 54 -3.32 -1.07 -10.18
C ILE A 54 -2.94 -1.88 -8.94
N MET A 55 -2.50 -3.12 -9.13
CA MET A 55 -2.18 -4.00 -8.01
C MET A 55 -0.98 -3.49 -7.20
N ALA A 56 0.08 -3.01 -7.85
CA ALA A 56 1.22 -2.39 -7.16
C ALA A 56 0.80 -1.15 -6.34
N ARG A 57 -0.15 -0.36 -6.86
CA ARG A 57 -0.72 0.80 -6.16
C ARG A 57 -1.68 0.41 -5.03
N GLY A 58 -2.23 -0.81 -5.09
CA GLY A 58 -3.07 -1.41 -4.07
C GLY A 58 -2.30 -2.11 -2.95
N THR A 59 -1.02 -2.44 -3.17
CA THR A 59 -0.17 -3.08 -2.16
C THR A 59 -0.03 -2.18 -0.93
N PHE A 60 -0.39 -2.71 0.24
CA PHE A 60 -0.50 -1.97 1.51
C PHE A 60 -1.47 -0.77 1.47
N ALA A 61 -2.46 -0.78 0.57
CA ALA A 61 -3.47 0.28 0.48
C ALA A 61 -4.67 0.06 1.43
N ASN A 62 -4.60 -0.91 2.34
CA ASN A 62 -5.67 -1.20 3.28
C ASN A 62 -5.83 -0.03 4.28
N ILE A 63 -7.06 0.48 4.42
CA ILE A 63 -7.38 1.61 5.30
C ILE A 63 -7.18 1.32 6.80
N ARG A 64 -7.08 0.03 7.17
CA ARG A 64 -6.86 -0.43 8.55
C ARG A 64 -5.39 -0.76 8.84
N LEU A 65 -4.48 -0.50 7.90
CA LEU A 65 -3.06 -0.77 8.09
C LEU A 65 -2.50 0.06 9.26
N VAL A 66 -1.77 -0.60 10.17
CA VAL A 66 -1.10 0.06 11.30
C VAL A 66 0.40 -0.02 11.12
N ASN A 67 1.03 1.11 10.80
CA ASN A 67 2.47 1.23 10.62
C ASN A 67 3.08 1.93 11.84
N LYS A 68 4.00 1.25 12.54
CA LYS A 68 4.68 1.77 13.74
C LYS A 68 5.51 3.04 13.47
N LEU A 69 5.86 3.30 12.20
CA LEU A 69 6.52 4.56 11.82
C LEU A 69 5.61 5.79 11.96
N LEU A 70 4.28 5.61 12.11
CA LEU A 70 3.31 6.70 12.15
C LEU A 70 2.73 6.98 13.55
N ASN A 71 3.41 6.58 14.62
CA ASN A 71 3.02 6.90 16.01
C ASN A 71 1.54 6.62 16.34
N GLY A 72 0.99 5.51 15.82
CA GLY A 72 -0.38 5.08 16.08
C GLY A 72 -1.43 5.56 15.06
N GLU A 73 -1.06 6.34 14.03
CA GLU A 73 -1.98 6.62 12.91
C GLU A 73 -2.32 5.32 12.16
N VAL A 74 -3.61 5.14 11.89
CA VAL A 74 -4.13 4.03 11.09
C VAL A 74 -4.36 4.51 9.67
N GLY A 75 -3.82 3.78 8.70
CA GLY A 75 -4.02 4.04 7.28
C GLY A 75 -2.86 3.60 6.39
N PRO A 76 -3.04 3.65 5.06
CA PRO A 76 -2.12 3.11 4.08
C PRO A 76 -0.96 4.08 3.77
N LYS A 77 -0.25 4.49 4.82
CA LYS A 77 0.80 5.50 4.75
C LYS A 77 2.10 5.01 5.38
N THR A 78 3.18 5.71 5.04
CA THR A 78 4.48 5.56 5.68
C THR A 78 5.24 6.87 5.66
N ILE A 79 6.43 6.88 6.29
CA ILE A 79 7.36 8.00 6.28
C ILE A 79 8.49 7.67 5.31
N HIS A 80 8.74 8.56 4.36
CA HIS A 80 9.98 8.55 3.60
C HIS A 80 11.11 9.05 4.49
N ILE A 81 11.94 8.13 5.01
CA ILE A 81 12.91 8.39 6.07
C ILE A 81 13.89 9.53 5.72
N PRO A 82 14.45 9.62 4.50
CA PRO A 82 15.37 10.71 4.15
C PRO A 82 14.74 12.11 4.26
N THR A 83 13.44 12.25 3.98
CA THR A 83 12.77 13.57 3.96
C THR A 83 11.84 13.83 5.14
N GLY A 84 11.49 12.80 5.90
CA GLY A 84 10.47 12.87 6.95
C GLY A 84 9.04 13.05 6.41
N GLU A 85 8.85 13.00 5.10
CA GLU A 85 7.54 13.23 4.48
C GLU A 85 6.63 12.02 4.65
N LYS A 86 5.36 12.28 5.01
CA LYS A 86 4.33 11.26 5.11
C LYS A 86 3.65 11.06 3.76
N LEU A 87 3.77 9.87 3.20
CA LEU A 87 3.29 9.52 1.87
C LEU A 87 2.40 8.28 1.92
N SER A 88 1.68 8.01 0.84
CA SER A 88 1.12 6.66 0.64
C SER A 88 2.28 5.65 0.52
N VAL A 89 2.03 4.38 0.84
CA VAL A 89 3.09 3.36 0.75
C VAL A 89 3.65 3.25 -0.67
N PHE A 90 2.78 3.29 -1.68
CA PHE A 90 3.20 3.25 -3.08
C PHE A 90 4.08 4.45 -3.46
N ASP A 91 3.69 5.67 -3.09
CA ASP A 91 4.45 6.88 -3.43
C ASP A 91 5.83 6.87 -2.74
N ALA A 92 5.89 6.42 -1.48
CA ALA A 92 7.16 6.26 -0.77
C ALA A 92 8.06 5.19 -1.42
N ALA A 93 7.50 4.04 -1.81
CA ALA A 93 8.25 2.96 -2.47
C ALA A 93 8.79 3.41 -3.84
N MET A 94 7.98 4.14 -4.63
CA MET A 94 8.41 4.71 -5.90
C MET A 94 9.51 5.75 -5.74
N ARG A 95 9.44 6.57 -4.68
CA ARG A 95 10.48 7.53 -4.35
C ARG A 95 11.80 6.84 -4.01
N TYR A 96 11.79 5.84 -3.13
CA TYR A 96 13.00 5.05 -2.83
C TYR A 96 13.57 4.39 -4.09
N LYS A 97 12.71 3.82 -4.94
CA LYS A 97 13.13 3.22 -6.21
C LYS A 97 13.80 4.24 -7.13
N TYR A 98 13.24 5.44 -7.25
CA TYR A 98 13.81 6.52 -8.06
C TYR A 98 15.16 7.01 -7.50
N GLU A 99 15.29 7.07 -6.18
CA GLU A 99 16.52 7.45 -5.48
C GLU A 99 17.59 6.33 -5.46
N GLY A 100 17.29 5.15 -6.03
CA GLY A 100 18.21 4.02 -6.08
C GLY A 100 18.41 3.34 -4.71
N HIS A 101 17.40 3.40 -3.86
CA HIS A 101 17.43 2.86 -2.50
C HIS A 101 16.61 1.57 -2.40
N ASP A 102 17.26 0.49 -1.95
CA ASP A 102 16.56 -0.74 -1.61
C ASP A 102 15.62 -0.53 -0.41
N THR A 103 14.52 -1.28 -0.38
CA THR A 103 13.55 -1.23 0.72
C THR A 103 13.31 -2.61 1.34
N VAL A 104 13.10 -2.65 2.65
CA VAL A 104 12.71 -3.84 3.41
C VAL A 104 11.47 -3.55 4.27
N ILE A 105 10.79 -4.61 4.70
CA ILE A 105 9.67 -4.55 5.65
C ILE A 105 10.09 -5.23 6.95
N LEU A 106 9.83 -4.60 8.08
CA LEU A 106 9.92 -5.22 9.40
C LEU A 106 8.51 -5.62 9.85
N ALA A 107 8.36 -6.85 10.31
CA ALA A 107 7.08 -7.36 10.79
C ALA A 107 7.27 -8.25 12.01
N GLY A 108 6.21 -8.37 12.82
CA GLY A 108 6.14 -9.28 13.95
C GLY A 108 5.73 -10.69 13.55
N ALA A 109 5.16 -11.43 14.50
CA ALA A 109 4.66 -12.77 14.30
C ALA A 109 3.48 -12.83 13.32
N GLU A 110 3.28 -13.99 12.69
CA GLU A 110 2.12 -14.28 11.80
C GLU A 110 1.94 -13.29 10.62
N TYR A 111 3.05 -12.74 10.13
CA TYR A 111 3.06 -11.93 8.90
C TYR A 111 2.61 -12.75 7.70
N GLY A 112 1.62 -12.25 6.96
CA GLY A 112 1.03 -12.93 5.81
C GLY A 112 -0.01 -13.99 6.17
N SER A 113 -0.59 -13.94 7.37
CA SER A 113 -1.69 -14.84 7.78
C SER A 113 -2.98 -14.59 6.98
N GLY A 114 -3.85 -15.61 6.88
CA GLY A 114 -5.16 -15.51 6.22
C GLY A 114 -5.25 -16.21 4.86
N SER A 115 -6.30 -15.89 4.11
CA SER A 115 -6.56 -16.49 2.80
C SER A 115 -5.45 -16.16 1.80
N SER A 116 -5.11 -17.09 0.92
CA SER A 116 -4.18 -16.83 -0.17
C SER A 116 -4.67 -15.65 -1.03
N ARG A 117 -3.74 -14.78 -1.40
CA ARG A 117 -3.93 -13.64 -2.29
C ARG A 117 -2.80 -13.67 -3.31
N ASP A 118 -3.14 -13.30 -4.53
CA ASP A 118 -2.26 -12.99 -5.64
C ASP A 118 -1.22 -11.92 -5.26
#